data_AF-A0AAJ3Z3U7-F1
#
_entry.id   AF-A0AAJ3Z3U7-F1
#
_cell.length_a   1.000
_cell.length_b   1.000
_cell.length_c   1.000
_cell.angle_alpha   90.00
_cell.angle_beta   90.00
_cell.angle_gamma   90.00
#
_symmetry.space_group_name_H-M   'P 1'
#
loop_
_entity.id
_entity.type
_entity.pdbx_description
1 polymer ?
#
loop_
_entity_poly.entity_id
_entity_poly.type
_entity_poly.pdbx_seq_one_letter_code
_entity_poly.pdbx_strand_id
1 'polypeptide(L)'
;MSYDTTFQGQFRLNKTLDSETFTFLKKLANTRRMKRKVDESIYGIEGEFYVDTNWGLSHEENIIDYNEPPRTQPSQWLQWIPTEERNAIVWDGEEEFYCADKWITYLIEKVLEPKGYVLNGIVNAFEEETNDIWHISIVNNHVSIGNGEIELATCSNCGFSYDVVEINMVDYEDDLCVNCEKQAKEDRDNPMKLTKEDNLKIAINYPGGDHNFSHQELDEMNIKDARHWFEKGEMVAIVSEIHGGIVGYIHNDHADDFVTILNLYAIERLK
;
A
#
# COMPACT_ATOMS: atom_id res chain seq x y z
N MET A 1 -23.54 25.96 -15.27
CA MET A 1 -22.83 26.47 -14.08
C MET A 1 -22.10 25.26 -13.58
N SER A 2 -20.81 25.19 -13.91
CA SER A 2 -19.90 24.17 -13.40
C SER A 2 -19.55 24.61 -11.99
N TYR A 3 -19.68 23.70 -11.03
CA TYR A 3 -19.25 23.95 -9.67
C TYR A 3 -17.85 23.36 -9.53
N ASP A 4 -16.86 24.22 -9.29
CA ASP A 4 -15.50 23.78 -9.07
C ASP A 4 -15.40 23.24 -7.64
N THR A 5 -15.25 21.91 -7.53
CA THR A 5 -15.02 21.23 -6.26
C THR A 5 -13.58 20.73 -6.24
N THR A 6 -12.80 21.19 -5.26
CA THR A 6 -11.44 20.70 -5.04
C THR A 6 -11.44 19.61 -3.99
N PHE A 7 -10.68 18.53 -4.21
CA PHE A 7 -10.54 17.43 -3.25
C PHE A 7 -9.13 17.39 -2.68
N GLN A 8 -9.00 17.22 -1.35
CA GLN A 8 -7.71 17.11 -0.66
C GLN A 8 -7.70 15.91 0.29
N GLY A 9 -6.68 15.08 0.16
CA GLY A 9 -6.54 13.83 0.92
C GLY A 9 -6.36 12.64 -0.02
N GLN A 10 -6.45 11.44 0.54
CA GLN A 10 -6.31 10.20 -0.23
C GLN A 10 -6.91 9.01 0.50
N PHE A 11 -7.27 7.97 -0.26
CA PHE A 11 -7.72 6.70 0.29
C PHE A 11 -6.64 5.64 0.14
N ARG A 12 -6.13 5.14 1.25
CA ARG A 12 -5.08 4.13 1.33
C ARG A 12 -5.63 2.72 1.14
N LEU A 13 -4.88 1.91 0.39
CA LEU A 13 -5.10 0.48 0.28
C LEU A 13 -4.34 -0.29 1.37
N ASN A 14 -4.93 -1.38 1.84
CA ASN A 14 -4.27 -2.33 2.76
C ASN A 14 -3.07 -3.06 2.14
N LYS A 15 -2.99 -3.13 0.81
CA LYS A 15 -1.90 -3.76 0.05
C LYS A 15 -1.75 -3.07 -1.31
N THR A 16 -0.57 -3.14 -1.90
CA THR A 16 -0.29 -2.61 -3.24
C THR A 16 -1.17 -3.26 -4.30
N LEU A 17 -1.71 -2.47 -5.25
CA LEU A 17 -2.46 -3.00 -6.38
C LEU A 17 -1.58 -3.88 -7.25
N ASP A 18 -2.12 -5.05 -7.61
CA ASP A 18 -1.59 -5.85 -8.69
C ASP A 18 -1.62 -5.07 -10.02
N SER A 19 -0.72 -5.44 -10.93
CA SER A 19 -0.52 -4.72 -12.20
C SER A 19 -1.77 -4.69 -13.09
N GLU A 20 -2.60 -5.72 -13.03
CA GLU A 20 -3.83 -5.80 -13.83
C GLU A 20 -4.87 -4.81 -13.30
N THR A 21 -5.13 -4.84 -11.99
CA THR A 21 -6.08 -3.91 -11.33
C THR A 21 -5.63 -2.47 -11.45
N PHE A 22 -4.34 -2.19 -11.27
CA PHE A 22 -3.78 -0.85 -11.46
C PHE A 22 -4.01 -0.33 -12.89
N THR A 23 -3.70 -1.15 -13.89
CA THR A 23 -3.89 -0.81 -15.30
C THR A 23 -5.36 -0.60 -15.63
N PHE A 24 -6.22 -1.47 -15.11
CA PHE A 24 -7.67 -1.36 -15.29
C PHE A 24 -8.21 -0.05 -14.72
N LEU A 25 -7.88 0.30 -13.47
CA LEU A 25 -8.32 1.55 -12.84
C LEU A 25 -7.83 2.78 -13.61
N LYS A 26 -6.56 2.79 -14.05
CA LYS A 26 -6.04 3.89 -14.88
C LYS A 26 -6.84 4.03 -16.18
N LYS A 27 -7.12 2.93 -16.88
CA LYS A 27 -7.94 3.01 -18.11
C LYS A 27 -9.39 3.40 -17.81
N LEU A 28 -9.95 2.92 -16.71
CA LEU A 28 -11.33 3.23 -16.32
C LEU A 28 -11.52 4.73 -16.11
N ALA A 29 -10.58 5.38 -15.40
CA ALA A 29 -10.58 6.82 -15.19
C ALA A 29 -10.30 7.63 -16.48
N ASN A 30 -9.40 7.15 -17.33
CA ASN A 30 -9.05 7.81 -18.60
C ASN A 30 -10.08 7.65 -19.73
N THR A 31 -11.26 7.09 -19.44
CA THR A 31 -12.29 6.86 -20.45
C THR A 31 -13.63 7.44 -20.02
N ARG A 32 -14.29 8.13 -20.95
CA ARG A 32 -15.68 8.54 -20.76
C ARG A 32 -16.58 7.31 -20.69
N ARG A 33 -17.43 7.27 -19.66
CA ARG A 33 -18.38 6.19 -19.43
C ARG A 33 -19.62 6.39 -20.28
N MET A 34 -19.93 5.39 -21.10
CA MET A 34 -21.03 5.41 -22.06
C MET A 34 -21.69 4.04 -22.10
N LYS A 35 -23.02 4.01 -22.27
CA LYS A 35 -23.80 2.80 -22.43
C LYS A 35 -23.41 2.11 -23.73
N ARG A 36 -23.01 0.84 -23.65
CA ARG A 36 -22.50 0.08 -24.80
C ARG A 36 -23.20 -1.26 -24.98
N LYS A 37 -23.28 -1.69 -26.24
CA LYS A 37 -23.71 -3.01 -26.68
C LYS A 37 -22.48 -3.90 -26.88
N VAL A 38 -22.03 -4.52 -25.79
CA VAL A 38 -20.87 -5.41 -25.75
C VAL A 38 -21.24 -6.72 -25.07
N ASP A 39 -20.32 -7.69 -25.08
CA ASP A 39 -20.52 -8.96 -24.36
C ASP A 39 -20.53 -8.71 -22.85
N GLU A 40 -21.71 -8.82 -22.23
CA GLU A 40 -21.90 -8.58 -20.79
C GLU A 40 -21.12 -9.59 -19.92
N SER A 41 -20.78 -10.78 -20.45
CA SER A 41 -19.98 -11.76 -19.70
C SER A 41 -18.52 -11.32 -19.52
N ILE A 42 -18.05 -10.41 -20.38
CA ILE A 42 -16.68 -9.88 -20.37
C ILE A 42 -16.67 -8.49 -19.75
N TYR A 43 -17.59 -7.62 -20.16
CA TYR A 43 -17.56 -6.19 -19.85
C TYR A 43 -18.63 -5.73 -18.86
N GLY A 44 -19.39 -6.67 -18.29
CA GLY A 44 -20.46 -6.37 -17.34
C GLY A 44 -21.66 -5.66 -17.99
N ILE A 45 -22.57 -5.21 -17.14
CA ILE A 45 -23.86 -4.67 -17.58
C ILE A 45 -23.62 -3.40 -18.39
N GLU A 46 -24.15 -3.35 -19.62
CA GLU A 46 -24.04 -2.17 -20.50
C GLU A 46 -22.59 -1.70 -20.75
N GLY A 47 -21.60 -2.59 -20.56
CA GLY A 47 -20.18 -2.27 -20.73
C GLY A 47 -19.57 -1.49 -19.56
N GLU A 48 -20.07 -1.66 -18.33
CA GLU A 48 -19.52 -1.00 -17.12
C GLU A 48 -18.00 -1.22 -16.92
N PHE A 49 -17.43 -2.32 -17.40
CA PHE A 49 -15.99 -2.61 -17.36
C PHE A 49 -15.28 -2.38 -18.70
N TYR A 50 -15.96 -1.82 -19.70
CA TYR A 50 -15.35 -1.53 -20.98
C TYR A 50 -14.33 -0.39 -20.86
N VAL A 51 -13.08 -0.68 -21.23
CA VAL A 51 -11.93 0.25 -21.12
C VAL A 51 -11.02 0.23 -22.37
N ASP A 52 -11.41 -0.48 -23.43
CA ASP A 52 -10.60 -0.70 -24.62
C ASP A 52 -10.80 0.38 -25.71
N THR A 53 -11.13 1.61 -25.31
CA THR A 53 -11.35 2.74 -26.22
C THR A 53 -10.16 3.71 -26.24
N ASN A 54 -9.96 4.39 -27.36
CA ASN A 54 -9.05 5.54 -27.45
C ASN A 54 -9.77 6.78 -26.91
N TRP A 55 -9.70 6.99 -25.60
CA TRP A 55 -10.08 8.25 -24.94
C TRP A 55 -11.57 8.62 -25.01
N GLY A 56 -12.45 7.70 -25.41
CA GLY A 56 -13.91 7.91 -25.37
C GLY A 56 -14.47 8.94 -26.36
N LEU A 57 -13.67 9.41 -27.34
CA LEU A 57 -14.07 10.41 -28.35
C LEU A 57 -14.41 9.80 -29.72
N SER A 58 -14.14 8.52 -29.93
CA SER A 58 -14.48 7.82 -31.18
C SER A 58 -15.95 7.38 -31.17
N HIS A 59 -16.67 7.69 -32.26
CA HIS A 59 -17.98 7.12 -32.54
C HIS A 59 -17.81 5.64 -32.90
N GLU A 60 -17.73 4.79 -31.87
CA GLU A 60 -17.69 3.34 -32.03
C GLU A 60 -19.11 2.80 -32.24
N GLU A 61 -19.26 1.81 -33.13
CA GLU A 61 -20.57 1.22 -33.46
C GLU A 61 -21.25 0.51 -32.27
N ASN A 62 -20.48 0.19 -31.22
CA ASN A 62 -20.98 -0.45 -30.01
C ASN A 62 -21.56 0.56 -28.99
N ILE A 63 -21.50 1.87 -29.22
CA ILE A 63 -22.07 2.87 -28.32
C ILE A 63 -23.59 2.94 -28.57
N ILE A 64 -24.37 2.70 -27.51
CA ILE A 64 -25.85 2.81 -27.54
C ILE A 64 -26.24 4.26 -27.29
N ASP A 65 -25.66 4.87 -26.25
CA ASP A 65 -25.89 6.27 -25.89
C ASP A 65 -24.58 6.91 -25.46
N TYR A 66 -24.21 7.98 -26.16
CA TYR A 66 -22.99 8.73 -25.93
C TYR A 66 -23.06 9.60 -24.67
N ASN A 67 -24.26 9.92 -24.18
CA ASN A 67 -24.49 10.83 -23.06
C ASN A 67 -25.12 10.14 -21.84
N GLU A 68 -25.20 8.81 -21.82
CA GLU A 68 -25.59 8.06 -20.64
C GLU A 68 -24.49 7.05 -20.27
N PRO A 69 -24.02 7.02 -19.01
CA PRO A 69 -23.16 5.95 -18.56
C PRO A 69 -23.94 4.62 -18.48
N PRO A 70 -23.25 3.48 -18.37
CA PRO A 70 -23.87 2.23 -17.91
C PRO A 70 -24.70 2.49 -16.64
N ARG A 71 -25.89 1.89 -16.54
CA ARG A 71 -26.84 2.16 -15.43
C ARG A 71 -26.31 1.83 -14.03
N THR A 72 -25.23 1.06 -13.96
CA THR A 72 -24.56 0.69 -12.71
C THR A 72 -23.49 1.70 -12.29
N GLN A 73 -23.13 2.64 -13.17
CA GLN A 73 -22.11 3.65 -12.92
C GLN A 73 -22.73 5.00 -12.52
N PRO A 74 -22.10 5.75 -11.60
CA PRO A 74 -22.69 6.99 -11.07
C PRO A 74 -22.82 8.12 -12.07
N SER A 75 -21.81 8.32 -12.93
CA SER A 75 -21.76 9.41 -13.89
C SER A 75 -20.87 9.04 -15.10
N GLN A 76 -20.63 10.00 -16.00
CA GLN A 76 -19.83 9.77 -17.21
C GLN A 76 -18.31 9.83 -16.98
N TRP A 77 -17.87 10.39 -15.87
CA TRP A 77 -16.46 10.69 -15.62
C TRP A 77 -16.08 10.20 -14.22
N LEU A 78 -15.05 9.36 -14.17
CA LEU A 78 -14.44 8.87 -12.94
C LEU A 78 -13.09 9.54 -12.78
N GLN A 79 -12.92 10.29 -11.70
CA GLN A 79 -11.69 11.06 -11.44
C GLN A 79 -10.93 10.57 -10.21
N TRP A 80 -11.32 9.41 -9.67
CA TRP A 80 -10.50 8.68 -8.72
C TRP A 80 -9.49 7.82 -9.46
N ILE A 81 -8.21 8.11 -9.27
CA ILE A 81 -7.09 7.42 -9.90
C ILE A 81 -6.19 6.75 -8.86
N PRO A 82 -5.56 5.61 -9.18
CA PRO A 82 -4.56 5.03 -8.30
C PRO A 82 -3.26 5.87 -8.31
N THR A 83 -2.58 5.96 -7.18
CA THR A 83 -1.23 6.54 -7.08
C THR A 83 -0.21 5.72 -7.87
N GLU A 84 0.90 6.32 -8.29
CA GLU A 84 1.95 5.62 -9.04
C GLU A 84 2.66 4.55 -8.17
N GLU A 85 2.69 4.73 -6.86
CA GLU A 85 3.12 3.73 -5.86
C GLU A 85 2.10 2.59 -5.69
N ARG A 86 0.92 2.72 -6.29
CA ARG A 86 -0.17 1.73 -6.33
C ARG A 86 -0.72 1.34 -4.96
N ASN A 87 -0.58 2.22 -3.97
CA ASN A 87 -0.94 1.97 -2.58
C ASN A 87 -2.06 2.90 -2.07
N ALA A 88 -2.55 3.80 -2.92
CA ALA A 88 -3.67 4.68 -2.62
C ALA A 88 -4.47 5.05 -3.87
N ILE A 89 -5.63 5.66 -3.64
CA ILE A 89 -6.53 6.27 -4.61
C ILE A 89 -6.63 7.76 -4.28
N VAL A 90 -6.47 8.61 -5.29
CA VAL A 90 -6.48 10.08 -5.19
C VAL A 90 -7.37 10.68 -6.26
N TRP A 91 -7.81 11.92 -6.05
CA TRP A 91 -8.44 12.70 -7.11
C TRP A 91 -7.39 13.11 -8.14
N ASP A 92 -7.73 13.10 -9.42
CA ASP A 92 -6.82 13.44 -10.51
C ASP A 92 -6.53 14.94 -10.66
N GLY A 93 -7.31 15.79 -9.98
CA GLY A 93 -7.14 17.24 -10.00
C GLY A 93 -7.93 17.96 -11.11
N GLU A 94 -8.75 17.25 -11.89
CA GLU A 94 -9.59 17.87 -12.93
C GLU A 94 -10.91 18.41 -12.35
N GLU A 95 -11.44 19.47 -12.94
CA GLU A 95 -12.70 20.12 -12.49
C GLU A 95 -13.94 19.23 -12.70
N GLU A 96 -15.09 19.64 -12.14
CA GLU A 96 -16.41 19.03 -12.36
C GLU A 96 -16.59 17.55 -11.94
N PHE A 97 -16.03 17.12 -10.81
CA PHE A 97 -16.17 15.74 -10.36
C PHE A 97 -17.53 15.40 -9.72
N TYR A 98 -18.53 15.15 -10.57
CA TYR A 98 -19.87 14.76 -10.12
C TYR A 98 -19.91 13.36 -9.50
N CYS A 99 -20.66 13.23 -8.39
CA CYS A 99 -20.92 11.97 -7.70
C CYS A 99 -19.64 11.28 -7.18
N ALA A 100 -18.67 12.06 -6.68
CA ALA A 100 -17.40 11.56 -6.17
C ALA A 100 -17.57 10.46 -5.09
N ASP A 101 -18.51 10.63 -4.16
CA ASP A 101 -18.90 9.67 -3.12
C ASP A 101 -19.42 8.34 -3.69
N LYS A 102 -20.29 8.42 -4.70
CA LYS A 102 -20.86 7.23 -5.35
C LYS A 102 -19.81 6.53 -6.20
N TRP A 103 -18.88 7.28 -6.80
CA TRP A 103 -17.79 6.71 -7.59
C TRP A 103 -16.82 5.92 -6.74
N ILE A 104 -16.41 6.44 -5.58
CA ILE A 104 -15.52 5.66 -4.70
C ILE A 104 -16.23 4.42 -4.14
N THR A 105 -17.53 4.53 -3.85
CA THR A 105 -18.36 3.38 -3.46
C THR A 105 -18.41 2.32 -4.58
N TYR A 106 -18.65 2.74 -5.82
CA TYR A 106 -18.64 1.85 -6.99
C TYR A 106 -17.29 1.13 -7.15
N LEU A 107 -16.17 1.85 -7.03
CA LEU A 107 -14.83 1.25 -7.13
C LEU A 107 -14.60 0.20 -6.05
N ILE A 108 -15.01 0.49 -4.81
CA ILE A 108 -14.96 -0.45 -3.69
C ILE A 108 -15.74 -1.72 -4.04
N GLU A 109 -17.03 -1.60 -4.32
CA GLU A 109 -17.93 -2.75 -4.50
C GLU A 109 -17.63 -3.58 -5.76
N LYS A 110 -17.24 -2.93 -6.85
CA LYS A 110 -17.13 -3.58 -8.17
C LYS A 110 -15.73 -4.00 -8.55
N VAL A 111 -14.70 -3.37 -7.98
CA VAL A 111 -13.32 -3.55 -8.45
C VAL A 111 -12.40 -4.00 -7.31
N LEU A 112 -12.43 -3.29 -6.19
CA LEU A 112 -11.43 -3.43 -5.12
C LEU A 112 -11.79 -4.56 -4.15
N GLU A 113 -12.97 -4.52 -3.55
CA GLU A 113 -13.42 -5.51 -2.56
C GLU A 113 -13.48 -6.94 -3.12
N PRO A 114 -13.97 -7.20 -4.36
CA PRO A 114 -13.95 -8.54 -4.94
C PRO A 114 -12.54 -9.14 -5.08
N LYS A 115 -11.49 -8.30 -5.08
CA LYS A 115 -10.08 -8.70 -5.14
C LYS A 115 -9.39 -8.64 -3.76
N GLY A 116 -10.16 -8.43 -2.69
CA GLY A 116 -9.68 -8.40 -1.31
C GLY A 116 -8.83 -7.18 -0.98
N TYR A 117 -9.06 -6.05 -1.66
CA TYR A 117 -8.52 -4.77 -1.26
C TYR A 117 -9.44 -4.11 -0.24
N VAL A 118 -8.82 -3.45 0.74
CA VAL A 118 -9.52 -2.67 1.77
C VAL A 118 -9.02 -1.25 1.70
N LEU A 119 -9.95 -0.32 1.61
CA LEU A 119 -9.72 1.10 1.49
C LEU A 119 -10.02 1.80 2.81
N ASN A 120 -9.14 2.72 3.20
CA ASN A 120 -9.28 3.56 4.38
C ASN A 120 -8.75 4.96 4.11
N GLY A 121 -9.33 6.00 4.69
CA GLY A 121 -8.79 7.35 4.61
C GLY A 121 -9.88 8.41 4.50
N ILE A 122 -9.44 9.66 4.42
CA ILE A 122 -10.31 10.82 4.43
C ILE A 122 -9.90 11.73 3.27
N VAL A 123 -10.91 12.26 2.58
CA VAL A 123 -10.75 13.30 1.57
C VAL A 123 -11.73 14.43 1.87
N ASN A 124 -11.20 15.63 2.09
CA ASN A 124 -11.99 16.86 2.18
C ASN A 124 -12.37 17.33 0.77
N ALA A 125 -13.54 17.92 0.65
CA ALA A 125 -14.07 18.50 -0.58
C ALA A 125 -14.50 19.95 -0.30
N PHE A 126 -14.05 20.85 -1.18
CA PHE A 126 -14.24 22.29 -1.06
C PHE A 126 -14.96 22.79 -2.29
N GLU A 127 -16.19 23.27 -2.14
CA GLU A 127 -16.97 23.86 -3.24
C GLU A 127 -16.79 25.38 -3.27
N GLU A 128 -16.28 25.91 -4.38
CA GLU A 128 -15.87 27.33 -4.44
C GLU A 128 -17.04 28.32 -4.41
N GLU A 129 -18.17 27.99 -5.05
CA GLU A 129 -19.29 28.93 -5.18
C GLU A 129 -20.16 29.04 -3.92
N THR A 130 -20.41 27.90 -3.27
CA THR A 130 -21.25 27.81 -2.06
C THR A 130 -20.44 28.05 -0.79
N ASN A 131 -19.11 27.88 -0.86
CA ASN A 131 -18.23 27.76 0.28
C ASN A 131 -18.68 26.60 1.22
N ASP A 132 -19.37 25.61 0.66
CA ASP A 132 -19.71 24.38 1.34
C ASP A 132 -18.46 23.50 1.41
N ILE A 133 -18.21 22.98 2.61
CA ILE A 133 -17.09 22.09 2.88
C ILE A 133 -17.68 20.81 3.46
N TRP A 134 -17.23 19.69 2.92
CA TRP A 134 -17.65 18.36 3.34
C TRP A 134 -16.48 17.38 3.19
N HIS A 135 -16.64 16.16 3.67
CA HIS A 135 -15.60 15.14 3.54
C HIS A 135 -16.18 13.77 3.27
N ILE A 136 -15.36 12.93 2.64
CA ILE A 136 -15.57 11.51 2.46
C ILE A 136 -14.63 10.80 3.43
N SER A 137 -15.17 10.01 4.36
CA SER A 137 -14.40 9.14 5.24
C SER A 137 -14.69 7.68 4.91
N ILE A 138 -13.63 6.90 4.73
CA ILE A 138 -13.71 5.48 4.43
C ILE A 138 -13.01 4.71 5.53
N VAL A 139 -13.72 3.77 6.16
CA VAL A 139 -13.19 2.87 7.17
C VAL A 139 -13.58 1.45 6.80
N ASN A 140 -12.58 0.61 6.49
CA ASN A 140 -12.76 -0.77 6.08
C ASN A 140 -13.81 -0.92 4.96
N ASN A 141 -13.64 -0.20 3.85
CA ASN A 141 -14.57 -0.15 2.71
C ASN A 141 -15.95 0.47 3.00
N HIS A 142 -16.23 0.92 4.22
CA HIS A 142 -17.46 1.64 4.52
C HIS A 142 -17.29 3.14 4.31
N VAL A 143 -18.03 3.68 3.34
CA VAL A 143 -18.03 5.10 2.98
C VAL A 143 -19.03 5.86 3.84
N SER A 144 -18.61 7.00 4.37
CA SER A 144 -19.45 7.94 5.11
C SER A 144 -19.17 9.37 4.66
N ILE A 145 -20.21 10.21 4.67
CA ILE A 145 -20.14 11.61 4.28
C ILE A 145 -20.43 12.46 5.51
N GLY A 146 -19.56 13.42 5.79
CA GLY A 146 -19.74 14.37 6.87
C GLY A 146 -19.63 15.81 6.37
N ASN A 147 -20.18 16.72 7.17
CA ASN A 147 -20.12 18.16 6.89
C ASN A 147 -18.87 18.76 7.56
N GLY A 148 -18.31 19.79 6.93
CA GLY A 148 -17.12 20.49 7.40
C GLY A 148 -15.82 19.81 6.99
N GLU A 149 -14.73 20.55 7.17
CA GLU A 149 -13.37 20.09 6.98
C GLU A 149 -12.94 19.19 8.14
N ILE A 150 -12.20 18.13 7.84
CA ILE A 150 -11.40 17.40 8.83
C ILE A 150 -9.97 17.91 8.73
N GLU A 151 -9.39 18.33 9.85
CA GLU A 151 -7.98 18.69 9.91
C GLU A 151 -7.14 17.43 9.66
N LEU A 152 -6.32 17.45 8.60
CA LEU A 152 -5.50 16.31 8.21
C LEU A 152 -4.05 16.52 8.63
N ALA A 153 -3.46 15.51 9.28
CA ALA A 153 -2.02 15.44 9.51
C ALA A 153 -1.39 14.28 8.75
N THR A 154 -0.20 14.52 8.21
CA THR A 154 0.54 13.55 7.41
C THR A 154 1.52 12.79 8.29
N CYS A 155 1.42 11.47 8.30
CA CYS A 155 2.37 10.65 9.05
C CYS A 155 3.77 10.74 8.43
N SER A 156 4.76 11.11 9.24
CA SER A 156 6.16 11.25 8.82
C SER A 156 6.80 9.95 8.32
N ASN A 157 6.30 8.79 8.76
CA ASN A 157 6.84 7.49 8.35
C ASN A 157 6.22 6.94 7.06
N CYS A 158 4.92 7.13 6.85
CA CYS A 158 4.22 6.53 5.72
C CYS A 158 3.68 7.53 4.69
N GLY A 159 3.74 8.83 4.95
CA GLY A 159 3.29 9.88 4.04
C GLY A 159 1.77 9.97 3.86
N PHE A 160 0.99 9.20 4.63
CA PHE A 160 -0.47 9.20 4.55
C PHE A 160 -1.09 10.25 5.47
N SER A 161 -2.19 10.84 5.01
CA SER A 161 -2.99 11.81 5.76
C SER A 161 -4.04 11.10 6.61
N TYR A 162 -4.22 11.57 7.84
CA TYR A 162 -5.16 11.06 8.83
C TYR A 162 -5.85 12.24 9.52
N ASP A 163 -7.02 12.01 10.11
CA ASP A 163 -7.60 12.97 11.04
C ASP A 163 -6.60 13.24 12.18
N VAL A 164 -6.33 14.52 12.46
CA VAL A 164 -5.45 14.94 13.56
C VAL A 164 -5.86 14.32 14.90
N VAL A 165 -7.16 14.05 15.12
CA VAL A 165 -7.63 13.42 16.35
C VAL A 165 -7.34 11.91 16.40
N GLU A 166 -7.09 11.27 15.26
CA GLU A 166 -6.73 9.86 15.16
C GLU A 166 -5.21 9.64 15.22
N ILE A 167 -4.40 10.66 14.95
CA ILE A 167 -2.96 10.59 15.19
C ILE A 167 -2.73 10.76 16.68
N ASN A 168 -2.06 9.77 17.27
CA ASN A 168 -1.66 9.80 18.66
C ASN A 168 -0.51 10.80 18.84
N MET A 169 -0.81 12.11 18.81
CA MET A 169 0.15 13.20 19.05
C MET A 169 0.58 13.30 20.52
N VAL A 170 0.62 12.18 21.25
CA VAL A 170 0.94 12.15 22.68
C VAL A 170 2.46 12.22 22.90
N ASP A 171 3.27 11.80 21.92
CA ASP A 171 4.72 12.05 21.90
C ASP A 171 5.03 13.06 20.77
N TYR A 172 5.20 14.33 21.15
CA TYR A 172 5.51 15.47 20.28
C TYR A 172 6.82 15.36 19.45
N GLU A 173 7.53 14.23 19.52
CA GLU A 173 8.81 14.03 18.84
C GLU A 173 8.68 13.35 17.47
N ASP A 174 7.63 12.55 17.23
CA ASP A 174 7.42 11.85 15.96
C ASP A 174 5.95 11.83 15.54
N ASP A 175 5.59 12.50 14.44
CA ASP A 175 4.23 12.48 13.84
C ASP A 175 3.92 11.11 13.20
N LEU A 176 3.65 10.09 14.03
CA LEU A 176 3.34 8.72 13.60
C LEU A 176 1.84 8.44 13.67
N CYS A 177 1.26 7.91 12.59
CA CYS A 177 -0.11 7.40 12.63
C CYS A 177 -0.19 6.14 13.51
N VAL A 178 -1.41 5.79 13.97
CA VAL A 178 -1.67 4.63 14.86
C VAL A 178 -1.02 3.33 14.36
N ASN A 179 -1.04 3.10 13.05
CA ASN A 179 -0.43 1.89 12.45
C ASN A 179 1.10 1.93 12.50
N CYS A 180 1.71 3.08 12.19
CA CYS A 180 3.16 3.24 12.25
C CYS A 180 3.66 3.29 13.70
N GLU A 181 2.89 3.88 14.61
CA GLU A 181 3.19 3.86 16.03
C GLU A 181 3.14 2.44 16.59
N LYS A 182 2.12 1.65 16.21
CA LYS A 182 2.04 0.24 16.60
C LYS A 182 3.24 -0.54 16.09
N GLN A 183 3.61 -0.38 14.82
CA GLN A 183 4.80 -1.02 14.26
C GLN A 183 6.07 -0.58 14.99
N ALA A 184 6.23 0.71 15.25
CA ALA A 184 7.39 1.26 15.96
C ALA A 184 7.45 0.79 17.42
N LYS A 185 6.30 0.57 18.08
CA LYS A 185 6.23 -0.04 19.42
C LYS A 185 6.60 -1.51 19.36
N GLU A 186 6.05 -2.27 18.41
CA GLU A 186 6.41 -3.68 18.20
C GLU A 186 7.90 -3.83 17.89
N ASP A 187 8.51 -2.91 17.13
CA ASP A 187 9.94 -2.93 16.82
C ASP A 187 10.80 -2.47 18.02
N ARG A 188 10.30 -1.54 18.87
CA ARG A 188 10.97 -1.16 20.14
C ARG A 188 10.93 -2.28 21.19
N ASP A 189 9.79 -2.96 21.29
CA ASP A 189 9.56 -4.06 22.23
C ASP A 189 10.14 -5.39 21.73
N ASN A 190 10.55 -5.45 20.47
CA ASN A 190 11.31 -6.54 19.88
C ASN A 190 12.77 -6.11 19.62
N PRO A 191 13.65 -6.14 20.64
CA PRO A 191 15.05 -5.69 20.52
C PRO A 191 15.91 -6.52 19.55
N MET A 192 15.31 -7.47 18.83
CA MET A 192 15.97 -8.45 17.95
C MET A 192 15.63 -8.28 16.46
N LYS A 193 14.88 -7.25 16.06
CA LYS A 193 14.67 -6.93 14.64
C LYS A 193 15.80 -6.05 14.10
N LEU A 194 16.49 -6.51 13.06
CA LEU A 194 17.46 -5.69 12.32
C LEU A 194 16.75 -4.44 11.78
N THR A 195 17.23 -3.27 12.16
CA THR A 195 16.72 -2.00 11.64
C THR A 195 17.21 -1.78 10.21
N LYS A 196 16.60 -0.82 9.50
CA LYS A 196 17.09 -0.37 8.19
C LYS A 196 18.54 0.14 8.28
N GLU A 197 18.92 0.73 9.41
CA GLU A 197 20.27 1.21 9.67
C GLU A 197 21.27 0.05 9.86
N ASP A 198 20.84 -1.04 10.52
CA ASP A 198 21.67 -2.24 10.69
C ASP A 198 21.95 -2.93 9.36
N ASN A 199 20.93 -3.02 8.47
CA ASN A 199 21.11 -3.54 7.12
C ASN A 199 22.12 -2.71 6.31
N LEU A 200 22.08 -1.38 6.43
CA LEU A 200 23.04 -0.48 5.78
C LEU A 200 24.45 -0.65 6.34
N LYS A 201 24.60 -0.80 7.66
CA LYS A 201 25.90 -1.06 8.32
C LYS A 201 26.48 -2.41 7.91
N ILE A 202 25.66 -3.45 7.77
CA ILE A 202 26.09 -4.77 7.29
C ILE A 202 26.57 -4.66 5.83
N ALA A 203 25.82 -3.98 4.96
CA ALA A 203 26.17 -3.82 3.55
C ALA A 203 27.49 -3.05 3.33
N ILE A 204 27.80 -2.06 4.18
CA ILE A 204 29.06 -1.29 4.11
C ILE A 204 30.29 -2.15 4.39
N ASN A 205 30.17 -3.16 5.25
CA ASN A 205 31.31 -3.98 5.68
C ASN A 205 31.63 -5.16 4.73
N TYR A 206 30.76 -5.46 3.76
CA TYR A 206 30.96 -6.56 2.80
C TYR A 206 30.79 -6.10 1.33
N PRO A 207 31.72 -5.30 0.80
CA PRO A 207 31.68 -4.88 -0.60
C PRO A 207 32.12 -6.03 -1.51
N GLY A 208 31.19 -6.65 -2.26
CA GLY A 208 31.58 -7.55 -3.36
C GLY A 208 30.65 -8.70 -3.76
N GLY A 209 29.43 -8.83 -3.24
CA GLY A 209 28.54 -9.93 -3.64
C GLY A 209 27.06 -9.60 -3.48
N ASP A 210 26.28 -9.96 -4.49
CA ASP A 210 24.82 -9.92 -4.47
C ASP A 210 24.34 -11.08 -3.57
N HIS A 211 24.24 -10.82 -2.27
CA HIS A 211 23.78 -11.81 -1.31
C HIS A 211 22.27 -11.66 -1.13
N ASN A 212 21.50 -12.55 -1.74
CA ASN A 212 20.06 -12.69 -1.48
C ASN A 212 19.87 -13.19 -0.04
N PHE A 213 19.55 -12.28 0.88
CA PHE A 213 19.14 -12.64 2.24
C PHE A 213 17.68 -13.10 2.18
N SER A 214 17.43 -14.42 2.17
CA SER A 214 16.09 -14.96 2.38
C SER A 214 15.78 -15.01 3.86
N HIS A 215 14.75 -14.26 4.29
CA HIS A 215 14.19 -14.35 5.63
C HIS A 215 13.36 -15.64 5.73
N GLN A 216 13.71 -16.54 6.64
CA GLN A 216 12.86 -17.67 7.04
C GLN A 216 12.63 -17.58 8.55
N GLU A 217 11.37 -17.67 8.96
CA GLU A 217 10.99 -17.78 10.37
C GLU A 217 11.57 -19.08 10.95
N LEU A 218 12.16 -18.98 12.14
CA LEU A 218 12.86 -20.09 12.80
C LEU A 218 11.84 -20.98 13.53
N ASP A 219 11.20 -21.89 12.81
CA ASP A 219 10.42 -22.98 13.41
C ASP A 219 11.35 -24.09 13.94
N GLU A 220 10.90 -24.88 14.93
CA GLU A 220 11.66 -26.01 15.53
C GLU A 220 12.18 -27.02 14.49
N MET A 221 11.58 -27.06 13.30
CA MET A 221 11.99 -27.93 12.19
C MET A 221 13.33 -27.51 11.57
N ASN A 222 13.70 -26.22 11.67
CA ASN A 222 14.88 -25.65 11.01
C ASN A 222 16.21 -25.94 11.74
N ILE A 223 16.17 -26.34 13.02
CA ILE A 223 17.37 -26.70 13.81
C ILE A 223 17.92 -28.07 13.41
N LYS A 224 17.07 -28.99 12.94
CA LYS A 224 17.47 -30.37 12.60
C LYS A 224 18.14 -30.51 11.23
N ASP A 225 18.00 -29.53 10.34
CA ASP A 225 18.51 -29.59 8.96
C ASP A 225 19.91 -28.99 8.76
N ALA A 226 20.38 -28.13 9.68
CA ALA A 226 21.67 -27.45 9.53
C ALA A 226 22.85 -28.43 9.36
N ARG A 227 22.82 -29.59 10.04
CA ARG A 227 23.88 -30.60 9.94
C ARG A 227 23.94 -31.27 8.56
N HIS A 228 22.79 -31.48 7.93
CA HIS A 228 22.68 -32.03 6.58
C HIS A 228 23.18 -31.04 5.52
N TRP A 229 22.98 -29.73 5.73
CA TRP A 229 23.53 -28.68 4.87
C TRP A 229 25.05 -28.56 4.98
N PHE A 230 25.60 -28.71 6.19
CA PHE A 230 27.05 -28.81 6.40
C PHE A 230 27.69 -30.00 5.66
N GLU A 231 27.07 -31.18 5.72
CA GLU A 231 27.55 -32.39 5.02
C GLU A 231 27.53 -32.25 3.48
N LYS A 232 26.75 -31.31 2.94
CA LYS A 232 26.68 -30.98 1.51
C LYS A 232 27.63 -29.84 1.09
N GLY A 233 28.36 -29.25 2.03
CA GLY A 233 29.26 -28.11 1.76
C GLY A 233 28.52 -26.78 1.56
N GLU A 234 27.29 -26.65 2.06
CA GLU A 234 26.53 -25.40 1.98
C GLU A 234 26.93 -24.45 3.12
N MET A 235 26.79 -23.15 2.87
CA MET A 235 27.10 -22.11 3.85
C MET A 235 25.91 -21.93 4.80
N VAL A 236 26.12 -22.12 6.09
CA VAL A 236 25.06 -22.03 7.10
C VAL A 236 25.22 -20.75 7.91
N ALA A 237 24.13 -19.99 8.02
CA ALA A 237 24.06 -18.82 8.89
C ALA A 237 23.73 -19.24 10.32
N ILE A 238 24.52 -18.80 11.30
CA ILE A 238 24.22 -19.04 12.71
C ILE A 238 23.49 -17.82 13.25
N VAL A 239 22.25 -18.04 13.68
CA VAL A 239 21.48 -17.03 14.39
C VAL A 239 21.68 -17.23 15.88
N SER A 240 22.14 -16.20 16.60
CA SER A 240 22.23 -16.23 18.05
C SER A 240 20.97 -15.63 18.64
N GLU A 241 20.24 -16.41 19.44
CA GLU A 241 19.10 -15.92 20.21
C GLU A 241 19.50 -14.85 21.24
N ILE A 242 20.74 -14.90 21.75
CA ILE A 242 21.26 -13.91 22.70
C ILE A 242 21.62 -12.59 22.00
N HIS A 243 22.01 -12.64 20.72
CA HIS A 243 22.48 -11.46 19.97
C HIS A 243 21.46 -10.96 18.93
N GLY A 244 20.30 -11.61 18.81
CA GLY A 244 19.18 -11.14 17.99
C GLY A 244 19.45 -11.12 16.47
N GLY A 245 20.29 -12.01 15.95
CA GLY A 245 20.61 -12.01 14.53
C GLY A 245 21.65 -13.04 14.09
N ILE A 246 21.93 -13.05 12.78
CA ILE A 246 23.01 -13.87 12.20
C ILE A 246 24.35 -13.34 12.71
N VAL A 247 24.99 -14.10 13.59
CA VAL A 247 26.29 -13.77 14.18
C VAL A 247 27.46 -14.26 13.33
N GLY A 248 27.19 -15.02 12.28
CA GLY A 248 28.21 -15.41 11.30
C GLY A 248 27.70 -16.42 10.29
N TYR A 249 28.50 -16.62 9.24
CA TYR A 249 28.35 -17.68 8.27
C TYR A 249 29.53 -18.63 8.41
N ILE A 250 29.27 -19.93 8.33
CA ILE A 250 30.34 -20.95 8.40
C ILE A 250 30.34 -21.76 7.11
N HIS A 251 31.54 -21.85 6.54
CA HIS A 251 31.86 -22.86 5.52
C HIS A 251 32.44 -24.09 6.22
N ASN A 252 32.10 -25.29 5.74
CA ASN A 252 32.44 -26.56 6.37
C ASN A 252 33.96 -26.71 6.69
N ASP A 253 34.81 -26.15 5.82
CA ASP A 253 36.28 -26.22 5.95
C ASP A 253 36.87 -25.49 7.16
N HIS A 254 36.07 -24.67 7.87
CA HIS A 254 36.51 -23.84 9.00
C HIS A 254 35.75 -24.11 10.31
N ALA A 255 35.08 -25.26 10.41
CA ALA A 255 34.25 -25.60 11.56
C ALA A 255 35.02 -25.61 12.90
N ASP A 256 36.30 -26.01 12.89
CA ASP A 256 37.13 -26.11 14.11
C ASP A 256 37.67 -24.76 14.62
N ASP A 257 37.77 -23.74 13.75
CA ASP A 257 38.24 -22.40 14.11
C ASP A 257 37.19 -21.62 14.96
N PHE A 258 35.94 -22.07 14.94
CA PHE A 258 34.76 -21.39 15.47
C PHE A 258 34.66 -21.34 17.01
N VAL A 259 35.16 -22.35 17.71
CA VAL A 259 35.16 -22.37 19.19
C VAL A 259 35.96 -21.20 19.77
N THR A 260 36.90 -20.66 18.99
CA THR A 260 37.79 -19.57 19.40
C THR A 260 37.12 -18.19 19.28
N ILE A 261 36.29 -17.96 18.25
CA ILE A 261 35.68 -16.64 17.96
C ILE A 261 34.54 -16.31 18.93
N LEU A 262 33.68 -17.29 19.26
CA LEU A 262 32.57 -17.08 20.20
C LEU A 262 33.05 -16.72 21.62
N ASN A 263 34.21 -17.25 22.02
CA ASN A 263 34.81 -16.93 23.32
C ASN A 263 35.36 -15.50 23.39
N LEU A 264 35.86 -14.94 22.27
CA LEU A 264 36.44 -13.60 22.24
C LEU A 264 35.37 -12.50 22.35
N TYR A 265 34.26 -12.63 21.63
CA TYR A 265 33.16 -11.63 21.65
C TYR A 265 32.37 -11.63 22.97
N ALA A 266 32.20 -12.79 23.60
CA ALA A 266 31.57 -12.88 24.92
C ALA A 266 32.41 -12.19 26.02
N ILE A 267 33.75 -12.22 25.90
CA ILE A 267 34.66 -11.59 26.86
C ILE A 267 34.68 -10.06 26.72
N GLU A 268 34.52 -9.51 25.52
CA GLU A 268 34.49 -8.04 25.31
C GLU A 268 33.19 -7.39 25.78
N ARG A 269 32.04 -8.08 25.69
CA ARG A 269 30.74 -7.55 26.18
C ARG A 269 30.53 -7.65 27.70
N LEU A 270 31.40 -8.37 28.40
CA LEU A 270 31.38 -8.50 29.87
C LEU A 270 32.30 -7.50 30.59
N LYS A 271 32.92 -6.56 29.85
CA LYS A 271 33.70 -5.43 30.38
C LYS A 271 32.96 -4.13 30.15
#